data_AF-A0A5C5T5V6-F1
#
_entry.id   AF-A0A5C5T5V6-F1
#
_cell.length_a   1.000
_cell.length_b   1.000
_cell.length_c   1.000
_cell.angle_alpha   90.00
_cell.angle_beta   90.00
_cell.angle_gamma   90.00
#
_symmetry.space_group_name_H-M   'P 1'
#
loop_
_entity.id
_entity.type
_entity.pdbx_description
1 polymer ?
#
loop_
_entity_poly.entity_id
_entity_poly.type
_entity_poly.pdbx_seq_one_letter_code
_entity_poly.pdbx_strand_id
1 'polypeptide(L)'
;MTMLYNDPKPEKRNGSAFLLIVALLVAAGLLYYFFLKDDNAAEADLTPGATADYDVAIDLFNGLFNVSAEIEVLNASEDSREEIGFDFVPAGLHERSISVFLNNSWETRLSSVTDSEGELFYKLNDNRFFILLRKPLEPGSKKKVSVE
;
A
#
# COMPACT_ATOMS: atom_id res chain seq x y z
N MET A 1 -20.05 -75.53 28.84
CA MET A 1 -18.93 -75.28 27.92
C MET A 1 -19.50 -74.89 26.57
N THR A 2 -19.63 -73.58 26.33
CA THR A 2 -19.61 -72.92 25.01
C THR A 2 -19.62 -71.41 25.27
N MET A 3 -18.45 -70.79 25.18
CA MET A 3 -18.32 -69.35 24.96
C MET A 3 -18.58 -69.09 23.47
N LEU A 4 -19.45 -68.14 23.14
CA LEU A 4 -19.49 -67.55 21.80
C LEU A 4 -19.37 -66.04 21.94
N TYR A 5 -18.15 -65.61 21.63
CA TYR A 5 -17.68 -64.37 21.03
C TYR A 5 -18.75 -63.27 20.80
N ASN A 6 -18.55 -62.12 21.46
CA ASN A 6 -19.27 -60.88 21.16
C ASN A 6 -18.27 -59.96 20.46
N ASP A 7 -18.50 -59.64 19.19
CA ASP A 7 -17.68 -58.68 18.43
C ASP A 7 -17.74 -57.28 19.07
N PRO A 8 -16.62 -56.55 19.18
CA PRO A 8 -16.67 -55.15 19.56
C PRO A 8 -17.25 -54.30 18.41
N LYS A 9 -18.35 -53.60 18.73
CA LYS A 9 -19.01 -52.59 17.91
C LYS A 9 -18.00 -51.50 17.48
N PRO A 10 -17.96 -51.05 16.22
CA PRO A 10 -16.98 -50.04 15.79
C PRO A 10 -17.24 -48.70 16.50
N GLU A 11 -16.23 -48.27 17.27
CA GLU A 11 -16.19 -46.96 17.91
C GLU A 11 -16.13 -45.88 16.84
N LYS A 12 -17.21 -45.08 16.74
CA LYS A 12 -17.36 -44.02 15.74
C LYS A 12 -16.37 -42.91 16.08
N ARG A 13 -15.21 -42.92 15.41
CA ARG A 13 -14.11 -41.94 15.54
C ARG A 13 -14.63 -40.49 15.58
N ASN A 14 -14.28 -39.79 16.66
CA ASN A 14 -14.57 -38.39 16.99
C ASN A 14 -13.88 -37.36 16.06
N GLY A 15 -13.81 -37.63 14.75
CA GLY A 15 -13.12 -36.76 13.78
C GLY A 15 -13.82 -35.42 13.54
N SER A 16 -15.14 -35.35 13.70
CA SER A 16 -15.92 -34.12 13.47
C SER A 16 -15.74 -33.09 14.59
N ALA A 17 -15.63 -33.54 15.84
CA ALA A 17 -15.42 -32.65 16.98
C ALA A 17 -14.02 -31.99 16.92
N PHE A 18 -13.01 -32.76 16.51
CA PHE A 18 -11.64 -32.22 16.34
C PHE A 18 -11.58 -31.16 15.23
N LEU A 19 -12.24 -31.39 14.09
CA LEU A 19 -12.28 -30.41 12.99
C LEU A 19 -13.03 -29.12 13.38
N LEU A 20 -14.10 -29.21 14.16
CA LEU A 20 -14.81 -28.04 14.68
C LEU A 20 -13.95 -27.21 15.63
N ILE A 21 -13.18 -27.86 16.50
CA ILE A 21 -12.27 -27.17 17.43
C ILE A 21 -11.16 -26.45 16.65
N VAL A 22 -10.57 -27.10 15.65
CA VAL A 22 -9.54 -26.48 14.81
C VAL A 22 -10.11 -25.28 14.04
N ALA A 23 -11.31 -25.40 13.46
CA ALA A 23 -11.96 -24.29 12.76
C ALA A 23 -12.24 -23.09 13.69
N LEU A 24 -12.68 -23.35 14.93
CA LEU A 24 -12.90 -22.30 15.93
C LEU A 24 -11.60 -21.62 16.35
N LEU A 25 -10.49 -22.36 16.49
CA LEU A 25 -9.19 -21.78 16.82
C LEU A 25 -8.65 -20.91 15.68
N VAL A 26 -8.80 -21.34 14.42
CA VAL A 26 -8.42 -20.54 13.25
C VAL A 26 -9.28 -19.28 13.16
N ALA A 27 -10.60 -19.39 13.35
CA ALA A 27 -11.49 -18.24 13.33
C ALA A 27 -11.21 -17.24 14.46
N ALA A 28 -10.94 -17.74 15.68
CA ALA A 28 -10.55 -16.90 16.81
C ALA A 28 -9.18 -16.24 16.59
N GLY A 29 -8.21 -16.95 16.00
CA GLY A 29 -6.91 -16.40 15.63
C GLY A 29 -7.01 -15.32 14.56
N LEU A 30 -7.88 -15.51 13.56
CA LEU A 30 -8.16 -14.49 12.55
C LEU A 30 -8.88 -13.28 13.14
N LEU A 31 -9.89 -13.49 13.99
CA LEU A 31 -10.57 -12.42 14.71
C LEU A 31 -9.58 -11.63 15.57
N TYR A 32 -8.73 -12.32 16.33
CA TYR A 32 -7.69 -11.70 17.15
C TYR A 32 -6.68 -10.93 16.28
N TYR A 33 -6.25 -11.49 15.15
CA TYR A 33 -5.37 -10.83 14.19
C TYR A 33 -6.00 -9.55 13.63
N PHE A 34 -7.27 -9.58 13.22
CA PHE A 34 -7.97 -8.39 12.73
C PHE A 34 -8.28 -7.38 13.84
N PHE A 35 -8.44 -7.81 15.08
CA PHE A 35 -8.67 -6.91 16.23
C PHE A 35 -7.38 -6.24 16.72
N LEU A 36 -6.23 -6.90 16.55
CA LEU A 36 -4.89 -6.36 16.81
C LEU A 36 -4.30 -5.59 15.64
N LYS A 37 -4.83 -5.80 14.43
CA LYS A 37 -4.45 -5.04 13.27
C LYS A 37 -4.99 -3.63 13.48
N ASP A 38 -4.16 -2.83 14.12
CA ASP A 38 -4.27 -1.38 14.09
C ASP A 38 -4.20 -0.98 12.61
N ASP A 39 -5.35 -0.61 12.04
CA ASP A 39 -5.43 0.07 10.73
C ASP A 39 -4.92 1.52 10.83
N ASN A 40 -4.20 1.83 11.89
CA ASN A 40 -3.21 2.90 11.91
C ASN A 40 -2.08 2.45 10.99
N ALA A 41 -2.27 2.62 9.67
CA ALA A 41 -1.16 3.05 8.85
C ALA A 41 -0.60 4.25 9.59
N ALA A 42 0.49 4.05 10.34
CA ALA A 42 1.16 5.11 11.06
C ALA A 42 1.18 6.30 10.11
N GLU A 43 0.61 7.43 10.54
CA GLU A 43 0.80 8.66 9.78
C GLU A 43 2.30 8.76 9.59
N ALA A 44 2.76 8.49 8.37
CA ALA A 44 4.16 8.64 8.02
C ALA A 44 4.43 10.10 8.35
N ASP A 45 5.14 10.30 9.46
CA ASP A 45 5.45 11.60 9.99
C ASP A 45 6.23 12.30 8.88
N LEU A 46 5.57 13.21 8.15
CA LEU A 46 6.17 14.03 7.09
C LEU A 46 7.06 15.09 7.78
N THR A 47 7.98 14.62 8.62
CA THR A 47 9.04 15.43 9.18
C THR A 47 9.84 15.96 8.00
N PRO A 48 10.02 17.29 7.88
CA PRO A 48 10.82 17.86 6.81
C PRO A 48 12.26 17.38 6.98
N GLY A 49 12.61 16.33 6.23
CA GLY A 49 13.90 15.65 6.27
C GLY A 49 14.37 15.21 4.90
N ALA A 50 13.66 15.60 3.84
CA ALA A 50 14.06 15.34 2.47
C ALA A 50 13.90 16.59 1.60
N THR A 51 14.82 16.76 0.65
CA THR A 51 14.74 17.77 -0.40
C THR A 51 14.50 17.04 -1.72
N ALA A 52 13.57 17.53 -2.54
CA ALA A 52 13.25 16.90 -3.82
C ALA A 52 13.35 17.92 -4.96
N ASP A 53 14.07 17.53 -6.01
CA ASP A 53 14.12 18.25 -7.28
C ASP A 53 13.20 17.54 -8.28
N TYR A 54 12.35 18.29 -8.98
CA TYR A 54 11.31 17.77 -9.87
C TYR A 54 11.56 18.25 -11.30
N ASP A 55 11.59 17.31 -12.24
CA ASP A 55 11.46 17.56 -13.67
C ASP A 55 10.11 17.00 -14.14
N VAL A 56 9.19 17.88 -14.54
CA VAL A 56 7.80 17.52 -14.86
C VAL A 56 7.51 17.84 -16.31
N ALA A 57 7.08 16.84 -17.05
CA ALA A 57 6.55 16.98 -18.40
C ALA A 57 5.04 16.73 -18.41
N ILE A 58 4.34 17.53 -19.20
CA ILE A 58 2.89 17.46 -19.36
C ILE A 58 2.59 17.45 -20.84
N ASP A 59 1.96 16.38 -21.30
CA ASP A 59 1.55 16.20 -22.70
C ASP A 59 0.04 16.03 -22.79
N LEU A 60 -0.56 16.56 -23.86
CA LEU A 60 -1.97 16.35 -24.17
C LEU A 60 -2.08 15.40 -25.35
N PHE A 61 -2.62 14.21 -25.11
CA PHE A 61 -2.83 13.20 -26.15
C PHE A 61 -4.25 12.64 -26.09
N ASN A 62 -4.97 12.66 -27.21
CA ASN A 62 -6.38 12.21 -27.29
C ASN A 62 -7.32 12.85 -26.25
N GLY A 63 -7.03 14.09 -25.83
CA GLY A 63 -7.83 14.79 -24.82
C GLY A 63 -7.52 14.38 -23.37
N LEU A 64 -6.48 13.57 -23.14
CA LEU A 64 -5.98 13.19 -21.82
C LEU A 64 -4.66 13.93 -21.55
N PHE A 65 -4.54 14.48 -20.34
CA PHE A 65 -3.26 14.97 -19.83
C PHE A 65 -2.44 13.77 -19.35
N ASN A 66 -1.32 13.52 -20.02
CA ASN A 66 -0.29 12.62 -19.52
C ASN A 66 0.73 13.47 -18.77
N VAL A 67 0.98 13.14 -17.51
CA VAL A 67 1.94 13.82 -16.67
C VAL A 67 3.02 12.81 -16.32
N SER A 68 4.26 13.13 -16.63
CA SER A 68 5.42 12.35 -16.20
C SER A 68 6.32 13.22 -15.35
N ALA A 69 6.77 12.72 -14.21
CA ALA A 69 7.69 13.41 -13.32
C ALA A 69 8.93 12.55 -13.05
N GLU A 70 10.11 13.11 -13.25
CA GLU A 70 11.35 12.58 -12.70
C GLU A 70 11.67 13.36 -11.42
N ILE A 71 11.85 12.63 -10.32
CA ILE A 71 12.01 13.21 -8.99
C ILE A 71 13.32 12.71 -8.40
N GLU A 72 14.24 13.62 -8.09
CA GLU A 72 15.47 13.32 -7.36
C GLU A 72 15.31 13.74 -5.89
N VAL A 73 15.30 12.76 -5.00
CA VAL A 73 15.07 12.94 -3.57
C VAL A 73 16.37 12.75 -2.81
N LEU A 74 16.78 13.77 -2.04
CA LEU A 74 17.87 13.73 -1.08
C LEU A 74 17.30 13.45 0.31
N ASN A 75 17.77 12.40 0.99
CA ASN A 75 17.53 12.22 2.42
C ASN A 75 18.46 13.17 3.19
N ALA A 76 17.90 14.28 3.70
CA ALA A 76 18.61 15.26 4.53
C ALA A 76 18.47 14.98 6.03
N SER A 77 17.77 13.91 6.43
CA SER A 77 17.64 13.51 7.83
C SER A 77 18.84 12.69 8.30
N GLU A 78 18.98 12.55 9.63
CA GLU A 78 20.04 11.74 10.25
C GLU A 78 19.74 10.23 10.22
N ASP A 79 18.50 9.85 9.87
CA ASP A 79 18.02 8.48 9.86
C ASP A 79 17.83 7.95 8.43
N SER A 80 17.98 6.64 8.24
CA SER A 80 17.64 5.96 6.99
C SER A 80 16.12 5.96 6.76
N ARG A 81 15.68 6.08 5.50
CA ARG A 81 14.26 6.09 5.13
C ARG A 81 13.90 4.90 4.27
N GLU A 82 12.88 4.14 4.64
CA GLU A 82 12.37 3.01 3.83
C GLU A 82 11.35 3.43 2.79
N GLU A 83 10.74 4.61 2.98
CA GLU A 83 9.69 5.15 2.12
C GLU A 83 9.91 6.64 1.84
N ILE A 84 9.36 7.08 0.71
CA ILE A 84 9.30 8.49 0.32
C ILE A 84 7.83 8.87 0.13
N GLY A 85 7.38 9.90 0.83
CA GLY A 85 6.03 10.43 0.74
C GLY A 85 5.97 11.72 -0.08
N PHE A 86 4.92 11.86 -0.89
CA PHE A 86 4.58 13.04 -1.66
C PHE A 86 3.10 13.38 -1.49
N ASP A 87 2.78 14.66 -1.57
CA ASP A 87 1.40 15.09 -1.74
C ASP A 87 1.01 14.95 -3.22
N PHE A 88 0.11 14.01 -3.49
CA PHE A 88 -0.53 13.83 -4.77
C PHE A 88 -1.77 14.72 -4.81
N VAL A 89 -1.65 15.90 -5.40
CA VAL A 89 -2.75 16.86 -5.53
C VAL A 89 -3.31 16.78 -6.95
N PRO A 90 -4.36 15.97 -7.20
CA PRO A 90 -5.02 15.93 -8.51
C PRO A 90 -5.77 17.23 -8.84
N ALA A 91 -5.83 18.18 -7.91
CA ALA A 91 -6.62 19.39 -7.99
C ALA A 91 -5.77 20.64 -8.28
N GLY A 92 -5.68 21.01 -9.55
CA GLY A 92 -5.32 22.38 -9.94
C GLY A 92 -6.42 23.41 -9.71
N LEU A 93 -7.54 23.10 -9.02
CA LEU A 93 -8.74 23.94 -9.02
C LEU A 93 -9.52 23.92 -7.69
N HIS A 94 -8.92 24.44 -6.62
CA HIS A 94 -9.64 24.79 -5.39
C HIS A 94 -9.74 26.29 -5.12
N GLU A 95 -9.40 27.14 -6.10
CA GLU A 95 -9.87 28.51 -6.08
C GLU A 95 -11.24 28.62 -6.74
N ARG A 96 -12.16 29.24 -5.99
CA ARG A 96 -13.60 29.43 -6.23
C ARG A 96 -13.97 30.13 -7.55
N SER A 97 -13.07 30.23 -8.53
CA SER A 97 -13.27 30.92 -9.80
C SER A 97 -13.49 29.99 -11.00
N ILE A 98 -13.16 28.68 -10.90
CA ILE A 98 -13.27 27.73 -12.03
C ILE A 98 -14.40 26.70 -11.83
N SER A 99 -15.16 26.82 -10.75
CA SER A 99 -16.35 25.99 -10.48
C SER A 99 -17.49 26.18 -11.48
N VAL A 100 -17.43 27.20 -12.34
CA VAL A 100 -18.43 27.44 -13.40
C VAL A 100 -18.13 26.61 -14.66
N PHE A 101 -16.91 26.10 -14.85
CA PHE A 101 -16.50 25.50 -16.13
C PHE A 101 -16.38 23.98 -16.13
N LEU A 102 -16.24 23.32 -14.98
CA LEU A 102 -15.94 21.88 -14.94
C LEU A 102 -16.91 21.16 -14.01
N ASN A 103 -18.07 20.79 -14.54
CA ASN A 103 -19.00 19.84 -13.93
C ASN A 103 -18.53 18.38 -14.07
N ASN A 104 -17.25 18.17 -14.39
CA ASN A 104 -16.65 16.86 -14.66
C ASN A 104 -15.59 16.60 -13.59
N SER A 105 -15.74 15.50 -12.85
CA SER A 105 -14.67 14.94 -12.03
C SER A 105 -13.50 14.58 -12.93
N TRP A 106 -12.31 15.11 -12.65
CA TRP A 106 -11.10 14.66 -13.32
C TRP A 106 -10.71 13.31 -12.72
N GLU A 107 -10.85 12.24 -13.50
CA GLU A 107 -10.31 10.94 -13.12
C GLU A 107 -8.80 10.97 -13.34
N THR A 108 -8.04 10.77 -12.27
CA THR A 108 -6.58 10.66 -12.32
C THR A 108 -6.19 9.22 -12.07
N ARG A 109 -5.26 8.70 -12.88
CA ARG A 109 -4.74 7.35 -12.75
C ARG A 109 -3.23 7.38 -12.76
N LEU A 110 -2.62 6.79 -11.74
CA LEU A 110 -1.19 6.52 -11.74
C LEU A 110 -0.92 5.28 -12.60
N SER A 111 -0.03 5.41 -13.56
CA SER A 111 0.28 4.38 -14.55
C SER A 111 1.56 3.62 -14.20
N SER A 112 2.61 4.31 -13.75
CA SER A 112 3.87 3.65 -13.37
C SER A 112 4.67 4.43 -12.32
N VAL A 113 5.43 3.70 -11.50
CA VAL A 113 6.41 4.26 -10.58
C VAL A 113 7.66 3.41 -10.66
N THR A 114 8.77 4.00 -11.07
CA THR A 114 10.00 3.25 -11.38
C THR A 114 11.25 3.91 -10.84
N ASP A 115 12.32 3.14 -10.75
CA ASP A 115 13.70 3.60 -10.59
C ASP A 115 14.62 2.91 -11.61
N SER A 116 15.93 3.12 -11.47
CA SER A 116 16.95 2.50 -12.33
C SER A 116 16.96 0.97 -12.36
N GLU A 117 16.36 0.29 -11.36
CA GLU A 117 16.28 -1.18 -11.30
C GLU A 117 14.85 -1.72 -11.60
N GLY A 118 13.88 -0.85 -11.92
CA GLY A 118 12.57 -1.21 -12.45
C GLY A 118 11.40 -0.65 -11.64
N GLU A 119 10.27 -1.36 -11.65
CA GLU A 119 9.02 -0.93 -10.99
C GLU A 119 9.10 -0.98 -9.46
N LEU A 120 8.53 0.03 -8.81
CA LEU A 120 8.48 0.19 -7.37
C LEU A 120 7.05 0.00 -6.86
N PHE A 121 6.94 -0.51 -5.63
CA PHE A 121 5.65 -0.53 -4.95
C PHE A 121 5.30 0.86 -4.45
N TYR A 122 4.03 1.21 -4.61
CA TYR A 122 3.51 2.48 -4.12
C TYR A 122 2.14 2.30 -3.47
N LYS A 123 1.76 3.27 -2.64
CA LYS A 123 0.45 3.37 -1.99
C LYS A 123 -0.08 4.78 -2.19
N LEU A 124 -1.31 4.88 -2.70
CA LEU A 124 -2.05 6.14 -2.79
C LEU A 124 -3.21 6.09 -1.80
N ASN A 125 -3.20 6.96 -0.80
CA ASN A 125 -4.30 7.12 0.16
C ASN A 125 -4.76 8.57 0.13
N ASP A 126 -5.96 8.82 -0.39
CA ASP A 126 -6.49 10.15 -0.67
C ASP A 126 -5.51 10.95 -1.56
N ASN A 127 -4.89 11.98 -1.01
CA ASN A 127 -3.91 12.83 -1.68
C ASN A 127 -2.46 12.54 -1.24
N ARG A 128 -2.21 11.40 -0.56
CA ARG A 128 -0.86 11.03 -0.11
C ARG A 128 -0.35 9.85 -0.91
N PHE A 129 0.78 10.07 -1.57
CA PHE A 129 1.46 9.09 -2.41
C PHE A 129 2.77 8.66 -1.75
N PHE A 130 2.87 7.37 -1.42
CA PHE A 130 4.05 6.79 -0.79
C PHE A 130 4.71 5.81 -1.74
N ILE A 131 6.02 5.93 -1.89
CA ILE A 131 6.86 4.99 -2.64
C ILE A 131 7.66 4.16 -1.63
N LEU A 132 7.53 2.85 -1.70
CA LEU A 132 8.34 1.92 -0.92
C LEU A 132 9.66 1.65 -1.65
N LEU A 133 10.77 1.91 -0.99
CA LEU A 133 12.09 1.72 -1.57
C LEU A 133 12.54 0.27 -1.42
N ARG A 134 13.23 -0.27 -2.45
CA ARG A 134 13.82 -1.62 -2.35
C ARG A 134 14.94 -1.72 -1.33
N LYS A 135 15.62 -0.60 -1.09
CA LYS A 135 16.68 -0.44 -0.09
C LYS A 135 16.46 0.88 0.62
N PRO A 136 16.71 0.94 1.94
CA PRO A 136 16.64 2.19 2.67
C PRO A 136 17.51 3.28 2.00
N LEU A 137 16.98 4.49 1.95
CA LEU A 137 17.71 5.67 1.54
C LEU A 137 18.50 6.21 2.73
N GLU A 138 19.81 6.02 2.68
CA GLU A 138 20.72 6.46 3.75
C GLU A 138 20.81 7.99 3.87
N PRO A 139 21.15 8.53 5.05
CA PRO A 139 21.43 9.95 5.25
C PRO A 139 22.41 10.51 4.21
N GLY A 140 22.09 11.67 3.64
CA GLY A 140 22.87 12.36 2.61
C GLY A 140 22.85 11.72 1.22
N SER A 141 22.18 10.57 1.06
CA SER A 141 22.09 9.88 -0.23
C SER A 141 20.90 10.38 -1.05
N LYS A 142 21.01 10.21 -2.37
CA LYS A 142 19.96 10.57 -3.32
C LYS A 142 19.31 9.35 -3.96
N LYS A 143 18.02 9.46 -4.25
CA LYS A 143 17.25 8.50 -5.04
C LYS A 143 16.51 9.22 -6.15
N LYS A 144 16.68 8.74 -7.38
CA LYS A 144 15.87 9.17 -8.52
C LYS A 144 14.74 8.18 -8.74
N VAL A 145 13.53 8.70 -8.91
CA VAL A 145 12.32 7.94 -9.25
C VAL A 145 11.59 8.62 -10.41
N SER A 146 10.91 7.83 -11.22
CA SER A 146 10.06 8.31 -12.32
C SER A 146 8.63 7.90 -12.06
N VAL A 147 7.70 8.83 -12.28
CA VAL A 147 6.28 8.69 -11.97
C VAL A 147 5.47 9.10 -13.18
N GLU A 148 4.50 8.27 -13.57
CA GLU A 148 3.57 8.47 -14.70
C GLU A 148 2.13 8.09 -14.31
#